data_AF-A0A8S9BKD6-F1
#
_entry.id   AF-A0A8S9BKD6-F1
#
_cell.length_a   1.000
_cell.length_b   1.000
_cell.length_c   1.000
_cell.angle_alpha   90.00
_cell.angle_beta   90.00
_cell.angle_gamma   90.00
#
_symmetry.space_group_name_H-M   'P 1'
#
loop_
_entity.id
_entity.type
_entity.pdbx_description
1 polymer ?
#
loop_
_entity_poly.entity_id
_entity_poly.type
_entity_poly.pdbx_seq_one_letter_code
_entity_poly.pdbx_strand_id
1 'polypeptide(L)'
;MAPSIAETVSDPVTSNGSSLKKSVFPDGLKTSGQHNPIYSLLRSYEDFPKEISGPTVWKADHYRDHPERWTHVFSPGEIDELGNAADNFIPSSTPLTGISRAHFPLPTLAPFLESVRKELLNGKGFILFKGLPVQEWGLEKSAVAYMGIGTYLGYFVSQNSRGHVLGHVKDLGEDPTKTERVRIYRTNARQFFHTDGSDFVGLLCIAKSLEGGESDIVSTHNVFNYLQKHHPDVVKTLVEPNWYFDRKGEVSKGDEQWYRSSILYLENDPEGTPRVYNKIDPNNVTSLSRFNTGPNAVIPPLSEAQLYALKVLEETAAKLALHMILAPGDIQLLCNEHVLHARTAYKDYPPGSVDEEGKERKRRHLMRLWLATPESEGGWKLPFHDSNEKKRGGIQVDDTAPVCPLDAE
;
A
#
# COMPACT_ATOMS: atom_id res chain seq x y z
N MET A 1 6.82 0.43 43.69
CA MET A 1 5.43 0.93 43.61
C MET A 1 5.50 2.39 43.22
N ALA A 2 5.62 2.66 41.92
CA ALA A 2 5.60 4.01 41.34
C ALA A 2 4.24 4.18 40.65
N PRO A 3 3.61 5.36 40.74
CA PRO A 3 2.21 5.51 40.37
C PRO A 3 2.04 5.48 38.85
N SER A 4 1.01 4.75 38.39
CA SER A 4 0.59 4.76 36.99
C SER A 4 0.07 6.15 36.63
N ILE A 5 0.75 6.82 35.70
CA ILE A 5 0.21 8.00 35.04
C ILE A 5 -0.82 7.47 34.04
N ALA A 6 -2.09 7.54 34.40
CA ALA A 6 -3.18 7.37 33.46
C ALA A 6 -3.22 8.63 32.59
N GLU A 7 -2.60 8.57 31.41
CA GLU A 7 -2.74 9.63 30.40
C GLU A 7 -4.16 9.59 29.85
N THR A 8 -4.92 10.65 30.12
CA THR A 8 -6.20 10.93 29.48
C THR A 8 -5.98 11.15 28.00
N VAL A 9 -6.46 10.21 27.18
CA VAL A 9 -6.44 10.29 25.71
C VAL A 9 -7.50 11.32 25.29
N SER A 10 -7.07 12.47 24.79
CA SER A 10 -7.95 13.43 24.13
C SER A 10 -8.10 13.07 22.66
N ASP A 11 -9.34 13.03 22.17
CA ASP A 11 -9.65 12.90 20.74
C ASP A 11 -8.99 14.02 19.92
N PRO A 12 -8.55 13.75 18.67
CA PRO A 12 -7.88 14.74 17.86
C PRO A 12 -8.82 15.91 17.54
N VAL A 13 -8.31 17.12 17.74
CA VAL A 13 -8.96 18.37 17.32
C VAL A 13 -9.09 18.34 15.79
N THR A 14 -10.32 18.28 15.30
CA THR A 14 -10.64 18.54 13.89
C THR A 14 -10.15 19.95 13.54
N SER A 15 -9.12 20.08 12.71
CA SER A 15 -8.64 21.37 12.22
C SER A 15 -9.64 21.97 11.25
N ASN A 16 -10.62 22.69 11.81
CA ASN A 16 -11.46 23.59 11.04
C ASN A 16 -10.61 24.79 10.56
N GLY A 17 -10.46 24.95 9.23
CA GLY A 17 -10.32 26.29 8.64
C GLY A 17 -9.08 26.65 7.82
N SER A 18 -8.51 25.73 7.02
CA SER A 18 -7.82 26.16 5.78
C SER A 18 -8.81 26.04 4.63
N SER A 19 -9.10 27.13 3.91
CA SER A 19 -9.85 27.03 2.67
C SER A 19 -9.01 26.27 1.66
N LEU A 20 -9.27 24.96 1.54
CA LEU A 20 -8.69 24.09 0.51
C LEU A 20 -8.72 24.85 -0.82
N LYS A 21 -7.54 25.15 -1.38
CA LYS A 21 -7.43 25.73 -2.72
C LYS A 21 -7.82 24.67 -3.73
N LYS A 22 -9.12 24.39 -3.87
CA LYS A 22 -9.66 23.33 -4.74
C LYS A 22 -9.13 23.40 -6.18
N SER A 23 -8.70 24.57 -6.63
CA SER A 23 -8.07 24.79 -7.93
C SER A 23 -6.77 24.00 -8.16
N VAL A 24 -6.08 23.52 -7.11
CA VAL A 24 -4.84 22.73 -7.25
C VAL A 24 -5.09 21.22 -7.27
N PHE A 25 -6.32 20.78 -7.02
CA PHE A 25 -6.73 19.37 -7.06
C PHE A 25 -7.63 19.16 -8.28
N PRO A 26 -7.20 18.40 -9.31
CA PRO A 26 -7.97 18.23 -10.54
C PRO A 26 -9.40 17.70 -10.35
N ASP A 27 -9.61 16.85 -9.34
CA ASP A 27 -10.91 16.30 -8.96
C ASP A 27 -11.54 17.02 -7.75
N GLY A 28 -10.90 18.09 -7.25
CA GLY A 28 -11.33 18.83 -6.08
C GLY A 28 -11.16 18.09 -4.75
N LEU A 29 -10.49 16.93 -4.74
CA LEU A 29 -10.33 16.08 -3.56
C LEU A 29 -8.86 16.02 -3.12
N LYS A 30 -8.64 16.32 -1.84
CA LYS A 30 -7.34 16.20 -1.17
C LYS A 30 -7.19 14.81 -0.54
N THR A 31 -5.98 14.26 -0.55
CA THR A 31 -5.65 13.04 0.21
C THR A 31 -5.74 13.34 1.70
N SER A 32 -6.39 12.49 2.50
CA SER A 32 -6.56 12.79 3.94
C SER A 32 -5.22 12.76 4.69
N GLY A 33 -4.38 11.76 4.39
CA GLY A 33 -3.05 11.60 4.93
C GLY A 33 -2.97 10.58 6.06
N GLN A 34 -1.97 10.75 6.93
CA GLN A 34 -1.71 9.84 8.04
C GLN A 34 -2.40 10.35 9.31
N HIS A 35 -3.08 9.46 10.03
CA HIS A 35 -3.91 9.83 11.18
C HIS A 35 -3.79 8.83 12.32
N ASN A 36 -3.97 9.32 13.55
CA ASN A 36 -4.30 8.46 14.67
C ASN A 36 -5.69 7.83 14.44
N PRO A 37 -5.91 6.58 14.88
CA PRO A 37 -7.24 5.99 14.86
C PRO A 37 -8.12 6.70 15.89
N ILE A 38 -9.43 6.55 15.73
CA ILE A 38 -10.40 6.87 16.77
C ILE A 38 -10.29 5.78 17.83
N TYR A 39 -9.60 6.07 18.94
CA TYR A 39 -9.25 5.07 19.95
C TYR A 39 -10.47 4.35 20.56
N SER A 40 -11.61 5.02 20.65
CA SER A 40 -12.86 4.42 21.15
C SER A 40 -13.48 3.37 20.22
N LEU A 41 -13.04 3.31 18.96
CA LEU A 41 -13.44 2.29 17.99
C LEU A 41 -12.48 1.10 17.94
N LEU A 42 -11.35 1.16 18.67
CA LEU A 42 -10.43 0.04 18.77
C LEU A 42 -10.98 -1.04 19.71
N ARG A 43 -10.79 -2.29 19.33
CA ARG A 43 -11.32 -3.46 20.04
C ARG A 43 -10.21 -4.13 20.83
N SER A 44 -10.51 -4.63 22.04
CA SER A 44 -9.52 -5.33 22.85
C SER A 44 -9.30 -6.74 22.31
N TYR A 45 -8.22 -7.40 22.71
CA TYR A 45 -7.91 -8.76 22.27
C TYR A 45 -9.05 -9.76 22.50
N GLU A 46 -9.81 -9.58 23.58
CA GLU A 46 -10.93 -10.45 23.96
C GLU A 46 -12.10 -10.39 22.96
N ASP A 47 -12.22 -9.30 22.20
CA ASP A 47 -13.22 -9.14 21.15
C ASP A 47 -12.83 -9.86 19.84
N PHE A 48 -11.55 -10.18 19.64
CA PHE A 48 -11.07 -10.79 18.41
C PHE A 48 -11.54 -12.26 18.31
N PRO A 49 -11.93 -12.70 17.10
CA PRO A 49 -12.39 -14.07 16.90
C PRO A 49 -11.24 -15.06 17.08
N LYS A 50 -11.56 -16.29 17.49
CA LYS A 50 -10.57 -17.37 17.62
C LYS A 50 -10.06 -17.87 16.26
N GLU A 51 -10.86 -17.68 15.21
CA GLU A 51 -10.53 -18.03 13.84
C GLU A 51 -11.36 -17.15 12.89
N ILE A 52 -10.73 -16.68 11.82
CA ILE A 52 -11.39 -16.03 10.68
C ILE A 52 -11.67 -17.09 9.62
N SER A 53 -12.86 -17.02 9.03
CA SER A 53 -13.26 -17.85 7.88
C SER A 53 -13.70 -16.97 6.71
N GLY A 54 -13.77 -17.54 5.52
CA GLY A 54 -14.29 -16.86 4.33
C GLY A 54 -13.26 -16.72 3.20
N PRO A 55 -13.63 -16.05 2.11
CA PRO A 55 -12.85 -16.02 0.87
C PRO A 55 -11.50 -15.29 0.97
N THR A 56 -11.36 -14.41 1.97
CA THR A 56 -10.12 -13.67 2.29
C THR A 56 -9.08 -14.55 3.02
N VAL A 57 -9.47 -15.75 3.47
CA VAL A 57 -8.58 -16.73 4.13
C VAL A 57 -8.08 -17.72 3.09
N TRP A 58 -6.82 -17.56 2.68
CA TRP A 58 -6.21 -18.46 1.70
C TRP A 58 -4.77 -18.82 2.05
N LYS A 59 -4.31 -19.93 1.49
CA LYS A 59 -2.93 -20.43 1.62
C LYS A 59 -2.24 -20.38 0.27
N ALA A 60 -0.92 -20.20 0.25
CA ALA A 60 -0.13 -20.18 -0.98
C ALA A 60 -0.38 -21.41 -1.87
N ASP A 61 -0.53 -22.60 -1.27
CA ASP A 61 -0.76 -23.87 -1.99
C ASP A 61 -2.09 -23.90 -2.77
N HIS A 62 -3.05 -23.00 -2.46
CA HIS A 62 -4.28 -22.89 -3.26
C HIS A 62 -4.04 -22.32 -4.66
N TYR A 63 -2.89 -21.65 -4.86
CA TYR A 63 -2.59 -20.79 -6.00
C TYR A 63 -1.24 -21.11 -6.68
N ARG A 64 -0.25 -21.66 -5.94
CA ARG A 64 1.11 -21.88 -6.45
C ARG A 64 1.13 -22.68 -7.75
N ASP A 65 0.35 -23.78 -7.79
CA ASP A 65 0.25 -24.67 -8.94
C ASP A 65 -1.00 -24.40 -9.80
N HIS A 66 -1.66 -23.26 -9.57
CA HIS A 66 -2.94 -22.87 -10.16
C HIS A 66 -2.97 -21.37 -10.58
N PRO A 67 -2.05 -20.91 -11.45
CA PRO A 67 -2.00 -19.51 -11.90
C PRO A 67 -3.32 -19.01 -12.48
N GLU A 68 -4.09 -19.85 -13.15
CA GLU A 68 -5.39 -19.52 -13.75
C GLU A 68 -6.41 -18.95 -12.75
N ARG A 69 -6.23 -19.19 -11.45
CA ARG A 69 -7.13 -18.70 -10.39
C ARG A 69 -6.86 -17.25 -9.98
N TRP A 70 -5.71 -16.70 -10.36
CA TRP A 70 -5.24 -15.39 -9.89
C TRP A 70 -4.50 -14.57 -10.94
N THR A 71 -4.36 -15.07 -12.17
CA THR A 71 -3.80 -14.33 -13.30
C THR A 71 -4.85 -13.98 -14.34
N HIS A 72 -4.82 -12.76 -14.86
CA HIS A 72 -5.55 -12.34 -16.07
C HIS A 72 -4.55 -11.97 -17.16
N VAL A 73 -4.52 -12.72 -18.26
CA VAL A 73 -3.71 -12.35 -19.42
C VAL A 73 -4.55 -11.43 -20.29
N PHE A 74 -4.08 -10.21 -20.53
CA PHE A 74 -4.81 -9.29 -21.40
C PHE A 74 -4.96 -9.89 -22.80
N SER A 75 -6.19 -9.93 -23.29
CA SER A 75 -6.46 -10.29 -24.68
C SER A 75 -5.99 -9.19 -25.64
N PRO A 76 -5.75 -9.50 -26.92
CA PRO A 76 -5.43 -8.48 -27.92
C PRO A 76 -6.47 -7.34 -27.97
N GLY A 77 -7.76 -7.66 -27.84
CA GLY A 77 -8.82 -6.65 -27.82
C GLY A 77 -8.79 -5.74 -26.59
N GLU A 78 -8.41 -6.27 -25.42
CA GLU A 78 -8.23 -5.45 -24.21
C GLU A 78 -6.99 -4.55 -24.33
N ILE A 79 -5.89 -5.05 -24.92
CA ILE A 79 -4.70 -4.24 -25.21
C ILE A 79 -5.02 -3.12 -26.21
N ASP A 80 -5.78 -3.42 -27.27
CA ASP A 80 -6.22 -2.42 -28.24
C ASP A 80 -7.12 -1.37 -27.59
N GLU A 81 -8.07 -1.78 -26.74
CA GLU A 81 -8.95 -0.86 -26.01
C GLU A 81 -8.15 0.08 -25.09
N LEU A 82 -7.24 -0.47 -24.27
CA LEU A 82 -6.35 0.30 -23.39
C LEU A 82 -5.43 1.24 -24.19
N GLY A 83 -4.86 0.74 -25.29
CA GLY A 83 -3.98 1.50 -26.17
C GLY A 83 -4.69 2.68 -26.81
N ASN A 84 -5.89 2.46 -27.37
CA ASN A 84 -6.72 3.49 -27.99
C ASN A 84 -7.18 4.53 -26.97
N ALA A 85 -7.59 4.10 -25.77
CA ALA A 85 -7.98 5.03 -24.70
C ALA A 85 -6.79 5.92 -24.28
N ALA A 86 -5.58 5.35 -24.18
CA ALA A 86 -4.37 6.12 -23.89
C ALA A 86 -3.99 7.09 -25.00
N ASP A 87 -4.04 6.66 -26.26
CA ASP A 87 -3.74 7.51 -27.42
C ASP A 87 -4.72 8.69 -27.54
N ASN A 88 -5.98 8.51 -27.12
CA ASN A 88 -6.97 9.59 -27.06
C ASN A 88 -6.74 10.53 -25.86
N PHE A 89 -6.30 10.00 -24.71
CA PHE A 89 -6.10 10.79 -23.50
C PHE A 89 -4.87 11.71 -23.60
N ILE A 90 -3.74 11.22 -24.11
CA ILE A 90 -2.47 11.96 -24.19
C ILE A 90 -2.62 13.36 -24.83
N PRO A 91 -3.29 13.53 -26.00
CA PRO A 91 -3.46 14.84 -26.63
C PRO A 91 -4.59 15.69 -26.03
N SER A 92 -5.37 15.18 -25.06
CA SER A 92 -6.58 15.85 -24.53
C SER A 92 -6.31 17.11 -23.71
N SER A 93 -5.04 17.44 -23.43
CA SER A 93 -4.61 18.50 -22.50
C SER A 93 -5.07 18.31 -21.05
N THR A 94 -5.76 17.21 -20.73
CA THR A 94 -6.10 16.83 -19.35
C THR A 94 -4.81 16.35 -18.67
N PRO A 95 -4.41 16.94 -17.54
CA PRO A 95 -3.24 16.44 -16.81
C PRO A 95 -3.49 15.01 -16.35
N LEU A 96 -2.45 14.19 -16.27
CA LEU A 96 -2.58 12.79 -15.85
C LEU A 96 -3.18 12.65 -14.43
N THR A 97 -3.00 13.65 -13.57
CA THR A 97 -3.64 13.74 -12.25
C THR A 97 -5.15 13.98 -12.30
N GLY A 98 -5.70 14.38 -13.46
CA GLY A 98 -7.13 14.52 -13.75
C GLY A 98 -7.72 13.37 -14.56
N ILE A 99 -6.98 12.26 -14.73
CA ILE A 99 -7.51 11.05 -15.35
C ILE A 99 -8.68 10.50 -14.52
N SER A 100 -9.75 10.14 -15.22
CA SER A 100 -10.98 9.64 -14.60
C SER A 100 -11.66 8.65 -15.54
N ARG A 101 -12.62 7.86 -15.06
CA ARG A 101 -13.41 6.95 -15.90
C ARG A 101 -14.08 7.66 -17.08
N ALA A 102 -14.48 8.93 -16.91
CA ALA A 102 -15.10 9.71 -17.96
C ALA A 102 -14.10 10.15 -19.05
N HIS A 103 -12.84 10.39 -18.68
CA HIS A 103 -11.77 10.77 -19.60
C HIS A 103 -10.98 9.57 -20.14
N PHE A 104 -11.18 8.38 -19.58
CA PHE A 104 -10.50 7.13 -19.97
C PHE A 104 -11.53 5.97 -20.06
N PRO A 105 -12.42 5.98 -21.07
CA PRO A 105 -13.48 4.98 -21.16
C PRO A 105 -12.96 3.62 -21.63
N LEU A 106 -13.32 2.56 -20.89
CA LEU A 106 -13.04 1.16 -21.18
C LEU A 106 -14.34 0.34 -21.25
N PRO A 107 -15.22 0.55 -22.23
CA PRO A 107 -16.55 -0.06 -22.25
C PRO A 107 -16.54 -1.60 -22.19
N THR A 108 -15.52 -2.25 -22.72
CA THR A 108 -15.41 -3.71 -22.78
C THR A 108 -14.72 -4.28 -21.54
N LEU A 109 -13.62 -3.65 -21.10
CA LEU A 109 -12.83 -4.09 -19.94
C LEU A 109 -13.43 -3.65 -18.59
N ALA A 110 -14.24 -2.59 -18.54
CA ALA A 110 -14.81 -2.05 -17.29
C ALA A 110 -15.61 -3.08 -16.46
N PRO A 111 -16.53 -3.89 -17.04
CA PRO A 111 -17.26 -4.90 -16.26
C PRO A 111 -16.32 -5.90 -15.56
N PHE A 112 -15.22 -6.26 -16.22
CA PHE A 112 -14.21 -7.12 -15.60
C PHE A 112 -13.47 -6.40 -14.46
N LEU A 113 -13.04 -5.16 -14.67
CA LEU A 113 -12.38 -4.37 -13.61
C LEU A 113 -13.28 -4.14 -12.38
N GLU A 114 -14.58 -4.01 -12.58
CA GLU A 114 -15.56 -3.95 -11.47
C GLU A 114 -15.64 -5.27 -10.71
N SER A 115 -15.57 -6.42 -11.41
CA SER A 115 -15.48 -7.73 -10.77
C SER A 115 -14.16 -7.90 -9.99
N VAL A 116 -13.05 -7.41 -10.55
CA VAL A 116 -11.74 -7.40 -9.92
C VAL A 116 -11.76 -6.55 -8.65
N ARG A 117 -12.38 -5.36 -8.68
CA ARG A 117 -12.55 -4.52 -7.50
C ARG A 117 -13.27 -5.26 -6.36
N LYS A 118 -14.33 -6.02 -6.66
CA LYS A 118 -15.06 -6.83 -5.67
C LYS A 118 -14.18 -7.96 -5.11
N GLU A 119 -13.42 -8.63 -5.97
CA GLU A 119 -12.46 -9.68 -5.57
C GLU A 119 -11.30 -9.15 -4.70
N LEU A 120 -10.84 -7.92 -4.97
CA LEU A 120 -9.83 -7.25 -4.16
C LEU A 120 -10.39 -6.89 -2.78
N LEU A 121 -11.60 -6.35 -2.68
CA LEU A 121 -12.20 -5.98 -1.39
C LEU A 121 -12.61 -7.20 -0.56
N ASN A 122 -13.31 -8.15 -1.17
CA ASN A 122 -14.08 -9.15 -0.44
C ASN A 122 -13.75 -10.60 -0.86
N GLY A 123 -12.86 -10.79 -1.83
CA GLY A 123 -12.40 -12.09 -2.28
C GLY A 123 -11.00 -12.40 -1.76
N LYS A 124 -10.14 -12.95 -2.63
CA LYS A 124 -8.75 -13.28 -2.30
C LYS A 124 -7.84 -12.07 -2.08
N GLY A 125 -8.24 -10.87 -2.50
CA GLY A 125 -7.48 -9.65 -2.22
C GLY A 125 -6.32 -9.35 -3.14
N PHE A 126 -6.09 -10.14 -4.18
CA PHE A 126 -5.03 -9.88 -5.16
C PHE A 126 -5.37 -10.43 -6.55
N ILE A 127 -4.69 -9.89 -7.57
CA ILE A 127 -4.69 -10.41 -8.94
C ILE A 127 -3.38 -10.01 -9.64
N LEU A 128 -2.95 -10.81 -10.61
CA LEU A 128 -1.84 -10.49 -11.51
C LEU A 128 -2.36 -10.35 -12.94
N PHE A 129 -2.37 -9.13 -13.46
CA PHE A 129 -2.56 -8.93 -14.90
C PHE A 129 -1.24 -9.18 -15.62
N LYS A 130 -1.31 -9.74 -16.84
CA LYS A 130 -0.13 -10.05 -17.64
C LYS A 130 -0.22 -9.47 -19.04
N GLY A 131 0.92 -9.01 -19.54
CA GLY A 131 1.11 -8.71 -20.96
C GLY A 131 0.73 -7.28 -21.39
N LEU A 132 0.76 -6.30 -20.49
CA LEU A 132 0.68 -4.89 -20.93
C LEU A 132 1.96 -4.56 -21.75
N PRO A 133 1.85 -4.03 -22.98
CA PRO A 133 2.99 -3.85 -23.90
C PRO A 133 3.85 -2.62 -23.54
N VAL A 134 4.45 -2.63 -22.34
CA VAL A 134 5.19 -1.48 -21.79
C VAL A 134 6.50 -1.18 -22.52
N GLN A 135 7.07 -2.17 -23.22
CA GLN A 135 8.29 -1.94 -24.00
C GLN A 135 7.97 -1.23 -25.31
N GLU A 136 6.81 -1.52 -25.92
CA GLU A 136 6.33 -0.87 -27.14
C GLU A 136 5.75 0.52 -26.83
N TRP A 137 5.02 0.68 -25.73
CA TRP A 137 4.33 1.92 -25.38
C TRP A 137 5.24 2.99 -24.78
N GLY A 138 6.40 2.61 -24.23
CA GLY A 138 7.24 3.55 -23.47
C GLY A 138 6.55 4.01 -22.18
N LEU A 139 7.20 4.93 -21.45
CA LEU A 139 6.76 5.31 -20.10
C LEU A 139 5.44 6.07 -20.08
N GLU A 140 5.25 7.04 -20.97
CA GLU A 140 4.08 7.92 -20.96
C GLU A 140 2.78 7.15 -21.22
N LYS A 141 2.69 6.43 -22.34
CA LYS A 141 1.50 5.65 -22.68
C LYS A 141 1.25 4.52 -21.69
N SER A 142 2.30 3.88 -21.17
CA SER A 142 2.16 2.88 -20.09
C SER A 142 1.58 3.49 -18.81
N ALA A 143 2.07 4.67 -18.39
CA ALA A 143 1.55 5.38 -17.23
C ALA A 143 0.09 5.78 -17.40
N VAL A 144 -0.28 6.31 -18.57
CA VAL A 144 -1.65 6.68 -18.91
C VAL A 144 -2.57 5.48 -18.87
N ALA A 145 -2.22 4.37 -19.55
CA ALA A 145 -3.04 3.16 -19.55
C ALA A 145 -3.18 2.55 -18.15
N TYR A 146 -2.08 2.51 -17.39
CA TYR A 146 -2.06 1.96 -16.05
C TYR A 146 -2.89 2.77 -15.06
N MET A 147 -2.78 4.11 -15.08
CA MET A 147 -3.66 4.97 -14.31
C MET A 147 -5.10 4.86 -14.81
N GLY A 148 -5.33 4.74 -16.11
CA GLY A 148 -6.65 4.50 -16.69
C GLY A 148 -7.37 3.31 -16.03
N ILE A 149 -6.68 2.16 -15.92
CA ILE A 149 -7.15 0.98 -15.17
C ILE A 149 -7.45 1.34 -13.70
N GLY A 150 -6.55 2.08 -13.05
CA GLY A 150 -6.71 2.53 -11.66
C GLY A 150 -8.02 3.29 -11.39
N THR A 151 -8.51 4.07 -12.36
CA THR A 151 -9.79 4.82 -12.21
C THR A 151 -11.01 3.92 -12.01
N TYR A 152 -10.94 2.66 -12.41
CA TYR A 152 -12.00 1.66 -12.21
C TYR A 152 -11.91 0.95 -10.86
N LEU A 153 -10.76 1.04 -10.19
CA LEU A 153 -10.48 0.32 -8.96
C LEU A 153 -10.64 1.18 -7.71
N GLY A 154 -10.31 2.47 -7.76
CA GLY A 154 -10.44 3.38 -6.61
C GLY A 154 -9.97 4.81 -6.91
N TYR A 155 -9.73 5.57 -5.85
CA TYR A 155 -9.29 6.97 -5.95
C TYR A 155 -7.79 7.10 -5.68
N PHE A 156 -7.05 7.75 -6.57
CA PHE A 156 -5.62 7.97 -6.36
C PHE A 156 -5.36 8.80 -5.11
N VAL A 157 -4.48 8.29 -4.25
CA VAL A 157 -3.97 9.01 -3.09
C VAL A 157 -2.47 9.29 -3.24
N SER A 158 -2.02 10.36 -2.61
CA SER A 158 -0.60 10.68 -2.60
C SER A 158 0.19 9.68 -1.76
N GLN A 159 1.41 9.38 -2.21
CA GLN A 159 2.28 8.33 -1.68
C GLN A 159 3.52 8.86 -0.95
N ASN A 160 3.71 10.18 -0.92
CA ASN A 160 4.84 10.85 -0.27
C ASN A 160 4.56 12.36 -0.11
N SER A 161 5.43 13.05 0.61
CA SER A 161 5.32 14.51 0.84
C SER A 161 5.35 15.38 -0.41
N ARG A 162 5.72 14.85 -1.58
CA ARG A 162 5.78 15.56 -2.87
C ARG A 162 4.49 15.48 -3.68
N GLY A 163 3.44 14.85 -3.16
CA GLY A 163 2.18 14.75 -3.88
C GLY A 163 2.18 13.66 -4.97
N HIS A 164 3.18 12.78 -5.03
CA HIS A 164 3.25 11.76 -6.09
C HIS A 164 2.07 10.79 -5.95
N VAL A 165 1.19 10.74 -6.96
CA VAL A 165 0.08 9.76 -7.03
C VAL A 165 0.40 8.60 -7.97
N LEU A 166 1.34 8.80 -8.90
CA LEU A 166 2.07 7.73 -9.59
C LEU A 166 3.48 7.64 -8.99
N GLY A 167 3.74 6.58 -8.23
CA GLY A 167 5.01 6.35 -7.57
C GLY A 167 5.98 5.56 -8.45
N HIS A 168 7.28 5.71 -8.21
CA HIS A 168 8.34 5.00 -8.93
C HIS A 168 9.19 4.19 -7.96
N VAL A 169 9.15 2.86 -8.08
CA VAL A 169 9.90 1.92 -7.23
C VAL A 169 11.13 1.44 -7.99
N LYS A 170 12.27 2.04 -7.66
CA LYS A 170 13.59 1.76 -8.25
C LYS A 170 14.69 2.22 -7.29
N ASP A 171 15.88 1.67 -7.46
CA ASP A 171 17.03 2.04 -6.64
C ASP A 171 17.64 3.35 -7.16
N LEU A 172 17.75 4.33 -6.26
CA LEU A 172 18.32 5.65 -6.51
C LEU A 172 19.71 5.81 -5.88
N GLY A 173 20.28 4.74 -5.33
CA GLY A 173 21.59 4.74 -4.68
C GLY A 173 21.58 5.33 -3.27
N GLU A 174 20.43 5.35 -2.61
CA GLU A 174 20.30 5.83 -1.23
C GLU A 174 20.78 4.78 -0.21
N ASP A 175 21.23 5.25 0.96
CA ASP A 175 21.69 4.37 2.05
C ASP A 175 20.50 3.81 2.85
N PRO A 176 20.19 2.49 2.74
CA PRO A 176 19.04 1.89 3.42
C PRO A 176 19.17 1.89 4.96
N THR A 177 20.36 2.16 5.51
CA THR A 177 20.57 2.23 6.97
C THR A 177 20.08 3.54 7.57
N LYS A 178 19.87 4.59 6.76
CA LYS A 178 19.30 5.89 7.17
C LYS A 178 17.77 5.83 7.23
N THR A 179 17.27 4.86 7.99
CA THR A 179 15.85 4.50 8.05
C THR A 179 14.95 5.68 8.44
N GLU A 180 15.48 6.69 9.11
CA GLU A 180 14.75 7.87 9.58
C GLU A 180 14.44 8.91 8.49
N ARG A 181 15.01 8.74 7.29
CA ARG A 181 14.83 9.63 6.11
C ARG A 181 14.63 8.86 4.81
N VAL A 182 15.33 7.73 4.64
CA VAL A 182 15.30 6.94 3.40
C VAL A 182 14.07 6.05 3.37
N ARG A 183 13.33 6.12 2.26
CA ARG A 183 12.22 5.22 1.97
C ARG A 183 12.76 3.98 1.27
N ILE A 184 12.55 2.80 1.84
CA ILE A 184 13.17 1.54 1.39
C ILE A 184 12.94 1.22 -0.10
N TYR A 185 11.80 1.66 -0.66
CA TYR A 185 11.46 1.46 -2.07
C TYR A 185 12.40 2.18 -3.05
N ARG A 186 13.16 3.19 -2.56
CA ARG A 186 14.20 3.94 -3.30
C ARG A 186 15.57 3.26 -3.26
N THR A 187 15.65 2.06 -2.69
CA THR A 187 16.90 1.27 -2.52
C THR A 187 16.71 -0.14 -3.06
N ASN A 188 17.81 -0.88 -3.15
CA ASN A 188 17.84 -2.29 -3.53
C ASN A 188 17.76 -3.30 -2.36
N ALA A 189 17.65 -2.82 -1.12
CA ALA A 189 17.57 -3.66 0.07
C ALA A 189 16.24 -4.45 0.17
N ARG A 190 16.18 -5.49 1.01
CA ARG A 190 14.93 -6.22 1.25
C ARG A 190 13.88 -5.27 1.84
N GLN A 191 12.64 -5.39 1.39
CA GLN A 191 11.47 -4.76 2.01
C GLN A 191 10.64 -5.87 2.67
N PHE A 192 10.57 -5.83 4.00
CA PHE A 192 9.87 -6.82 4.82
C PHE A 192 8.35 -6.78 4.62
N PHE A 193 7.62 -7.76 5.18
CA PHE A 193 6.17 -7.79 5.04
C PHE A 193 5.53 -6.54 5.65
N HIS A 194 4.76 -5.84 4.83
CA HIS A 194 4.13 -4.58 5.18
C HIS A 194 2.80 -4.41 4.44
N THR A 195 2.09 -3.37 4.84
CA THR A 195 0.95 -2.77 4.14
C THR A 195 1.29 -1.32 3.89
N ASP A 196 0.98 -0.84 2.70
CA ASP A 196 1.14 0.56 2.35
C ASP A 196 0.05 1.43 3.01
N GLY A 197 0.22 2.75 2.97
CA GLY A 197 -0.72 3.71 3.58
C GLY A 197 -2.05 3.88 2.83
N SER A 198 -2.51 2.92 2.04
CA SER A 198 -3.72 2.99 1.20
C SER A 198 -4.51 1.69 1.26
N ASP A 199 -5.67 1.62 0.61
CA ASP A 199 -6.48 0.39 0.58
C ASP A 199 -5.97 -0.57 -0.50
N PHE A 200 -5.84 -0.11 -1.75
CA PHE A 200 -5.26 -0.92 -2.83
C PHE A 200 -3.87 -0.45 -3.23
N VAL A 201 -3.00 -1.42 -3.54
CA VAL A 201 -1.69 -1.19 -4.13
C VAL A 201 -1.63 -1.85 -5.49
N GLY A 202 -1.12 -1.13 -6.47
CA GLY A 202 -0.75 -1.67 -7.77
C GLY A 202 0.73 -1.51 -8.04
N LEU A 203 1.34 -2.51 -8.68
CA LEU A 203 2.72 -2.46 -9.20
C LEU A 203 2.73 -2.90 -10.66
N LEU A 204 2.95 -1.95 -11.58
CA LEU A 204 3.24 -2.23 -12.99
C LEU A 204 4.74 -2.39 -13.19
N CYS A 205 5.16 -3.52 -13.74
CA CYS A 205 6.56 -3.78 -14.06
C CYS A 205 6.97 -3.15 -15.39
N ILE A 206 7.86 -2.15 -15.34
CA ILE A 206 8.47 -1.55 -16.54
C ILE A 206 9.75 -2.29 -16.92
N ALA A 207 10.56 -2.64 -15.92
CA ALA A 207 11.79 -3.40 -16.09
C ALA A 207 12.12 -4.18 -14.82
N LYS A 208 12.68 -5.38 -15.00
CA LYS A 208 13.15 -6.25 -13.91
C LYS A 208 14.60 -5.95 -13.54
N SER A 209 14.98 -6.31 -12.32
CA SER A 209 16.37 -6.42 -11.87
C SER A 209 17.09 -7.56 -12.59
N LEU A 210 18.43 -7.57 -12.48
CA LEU A 210 19.28 -8.68 -12.90
C LEU A 210 19.00 -9.92 -12.03
N GLU A 211 19.02 -9.73 -10.71
CA GLU A 211 18.79 -10.78 -9.70
C GLU A 211 17.84 -10.26 -8.60
N GLY A 212 16.97 -11.12 -8.08
CA GLY A 212 16.06 -10.79 -6.98
C GLY A 212 15.03 -9.71 -7.34
N GLY A 213 14.45 -9.07 -6.32
CA GLY A 213 13.49 -7.97 -6.48
C GLY A 213 12.06 -8.44 -6.73
N GLU A 214 11.85 -9.72 -6.44
CA GLU A 214 10.63 -10.51 -6.56
C GLU A 214 9.66 -10.16 -5.42
N SER A 215 8.37 -10.36 -5.69
CA SER A 215 7.29 -10.00 -4.78
C SER A 215 6.81 -11.22 -4.01
N ASP A 216 6.57 -11.08 -2.71
CA ASP A 216 5.87 -12.08 -1.90
C ASP A 216 4.56 -11.46 -1.38
N ILE A 217 3.48 -12.24 -1.36
CA ILE A 217 2.19 -11.82 -0.77
C ILE A 217 1.64 -12.88 0.17
N VAL A 218 0.88 -12.48 1.18
CA VAL A 218 0.25 -13.42 2.12
C VAL A 218 -1.07 -12.89 2.67
N SER A 219 -2.06 -13.78 2.82
CA SER A 219 -3.35 -13.46 3.47
C SER A 219 -3.12 -13.07 4.93
N THR A 220 -3.53 -11.85 5.29
CA THR A 220 -3.54 -11.37 6.68
C THR A 220 -4.40 -12.27 7.55
N HIS A 221 -5.54 -12.75 7.06
CA HIS A 221 -6.38 -13.66 7.85
C HIS A 221 -5.77 -15.04 8.06
N ASN A 222 -5.03 -15.58 7.09
CA ASN A 222 -4.29 -16.84 7.29
C ASN A 222 -3.14 -16.66 8.29
N VAL A 223 -2.43 -15.53 8.24
CA VAL A 223 -1.42 -15.15 9.24
C VAL A 223 -2.06 -14.99 10.61
N PHE A 224 -3.17 -14.26 10.72
CA PHE A 224 -3.92 -14.09 11.96
C PHE A 224 -4.33 -15.43 12.55
N ASN A 225 -4.95 -16.34 11.77
CA ASN A 225 -5.35 -17.66 12.25
C ASN A 225 -4.17 -18.48 12.77
N TYR A 226 -3.02 -18.41 12.08
CA TYR A 226 -1.80 -19.07 12.53
C TYR A 226 -1.31 -18.49 13.87
N LEU A 227 -1.20 -17.16 13.97
CA LEU A 227 -0.76 -16.49 15.21
C LEU A 227 -1.76 -16.73 16.34
N GLN A 228 -3.06 -16.64 16.09
CA GLN A 228 -4.11 -16.85 17.08
C GLN A 228 -4.07 -18.27 17.69
N LYS A 229 -3.63 -19.26 16.90
CA LYS A 229 -3.46 -20.66 17.32
C LYS A 229 -2.13 -20.93 18.02
N HIS A 230 -1.03 -20.34 17.54
CA HIS A 230 0.33 -20.72 17.94
C HIS A 230 1.04 -19.68 18.83
N HIS A 231 0.65 -18.42 18.73
CA HIS A 231 1.24 -17.25 19.39
C HIS A 231 0.15 -16.24 19.82
N PRO A 232 -0.84 -16.64 20.64
CA PRO A 232 -1.94 -15.75 21.04
C PRO A 232 -1.46 -14.50 21.81
N ASP A 233 -0.32 -14.59 22.49
CA ASP A 233 0.40 -13.49 23.13
C ASP A 233 0.91 -12.45 22.11
N VAL A 234 1.38 -12.90 20.95
CA VAL A 234 1.77 -12.02 19.84
C VAL A 234 0.55 -11.29 19.31
N VAL A 235 -0.57 -11.98 19.07
CA VAL A 235 -1.82 -11.31 18.64
C VAL A 235 -2.26 -10.27 19.67
N LYS A 236 -2.26 -10.61 20.96
CA LYS A 236 -2.57 -9.66 22.04
C LYS A 236 -1.68 -8.41 21.98
N THR A 237 -0.38 -8.58 21.74
CA THR A 237 0.55 -7.45 21.62
C THR A 237 0.26 -6.60 20.37
N LEU A 238 -0.06 -7.23 19.24
CA LEU A 238 -0.32 -6.53 17.97
C LEU A 238 -1.62 -5.70 17.98
N VAL A 239 -2.60 -6.04 18.82
CA VAL A 239 -3.88 -5.30 18.95
C VAL A 239 -3.83 -4.16 19.98
N GLU A 240 -2.79 -4.10 20.81
CA GLU A 240 -2.66 -3.00 21.78
C GLU A 240 -2.41 -1.67 21.05
N PRO A 241 -3.07 -0.56 21.42
CA PRO A 241 -2.89 0.73 20.77
C PRO A 241 -1.66 1.49 21.28
N ASN A 242 -0.55 0.79 21.50
CA ASN A 242 0.71 1.31 22.04
C ASN A 242 1.86 1.25 21.01
N TRP A 243 1.54 1.07 19.73
CA TRP A 243 2.52 1.13 18.64
C TRP A 243 2.62 2.55 18.12
N TYR A 244 3.85 3.01 17.93
CA TYR A 244 4.14 4.29 17.33
C TYR A 244 4.71 4.06 15.93
N PHE A 245 4.35 4.93 14.99
CA PHE A 245 4.76 4.85 13.60
C PHE A 245 5.33 6.20 13.16
N ASP A 246 6.57 6.20 12.68
CA ASP A 246 7.27 7.38 12.18
C ASP A 246 6.63 7.88 10.87
N ARG A 247 6.29 9.17 10.82
CA ARG A 247 5.87 9.85 9.58
C ARG A 247 7.06 10.21 8.68
N LYS A 248 8.27 10.06 9.20
CA LYS A 248 9.56 10.27 8.52
C LYS A 248 9.72 11.68 7.96
N GLY A 249 9.21 12.64 8.73
CA GLY A 249 9.21 14.06 8.35
C GLY A 249 8.12 14.45 7.37
N GLU A 250 7.24 13.53 6.95
CA GLU A 250 6.07 13.84 6.12
C GLU A 250 4.91 14.35 7.00
N VAL A 251 5.11 15.53 7.58
CA VAL A 251 4.21 16.15 8.56
C VAL A 251 3.69 17.49 8.07
N SER A 252 2.41 17.77 8.31
CA SER A 252 1.85 19.10 8.11
C SER A 252 2.12 20.00 9.32
N LYS A 253 1.89 21.30 9.17
CA LYS A 253 2.01 22.24 10.29
C LYS A 253 1.07 21.84 11.45
N GLY A 254 1.66 21.48 12.59
CA GLY A 254 0.94 21.11 13.81
C GLY A 254 0.82 19.61 14.04
N ASP A 255 1.21 18.78 13.06
CA ASP A 255 1.25 17.33 13.24
C ASP A 255 2.42 16.91 14.14
N GLU A 256 2.22 15.81 14.87
CA GLU A 256 3.30 15.07 15.51
C GLU A 256 4.17 14.38 14.46
N GLN A 257 5.43 14.05 14.80
CA GLN A 257 6.35 13.31 13.92
C GLN A 257 6.01 11.82 13.80
N TRP A 258 5.04 11.35 14.57
CA TRP A 258 4.55 9.99 14.60
C TRP A 258 3.02 9.98 14.65
N TYR A 259 2.45 8.78 14.58
CA TYR A 259 1.09 8.52 15.06
C TYR A 259 1.12 7.27 15.94
N ARG A 260 0.18 7.16 16.87
CA ARG A 260 0.03 6.02 17.77
C ARG A 260 -1.19 5.20 17.36
N SER A 261 -1.03 3.88 17.31
CA SER A 261 -2.01 2.96 16.71
C SER A 261 -1.84 1.53 17.22
N SER A 262 -2.68 0.62 16.71
CA SER A 262 -2.48 -0.84 16.75
C SER A 262 -1.84 -1.33 15.44
N ILE A 263 -1.32 -2.56 15.40
CA ILE A 263 -0.95 -3.22 14.13
C ILE A 263 -2.12 -4.02 13.58
N LEU A 264 -2.80 -4.79 14.43
CA LEU A 264 -3.99 -5.55 14.06
C LEU A 264 -5.25 -4.86 14.56
N TYR A 265 -6.29 -4.91 13.73
CA TYR A 265 -7.58 -4.30 13.98
C TYR A 265 -8.68 -5.29 13.64
N LEU A 266 -9.78 -5.20 14.39
CA LEU A 266 -11.05 -5.78 13.98
C LEU A 266 -11.82 -4.72 13.19
N GLU A 267 -12.33 -5.07 12.02
CA GLU A 267 -13.19 -4.17 11.24
C GLU A 267 -14.39 -3.70 12.08
N ASN A 268 -14.72 -2.41 12.00
CA ASN A 268 -15.79 -1.81 12.78
C ASN A 268 -17.16 -2.05 12.12
N ASP A 269 -17.49 -3.31 11.87
CA ASP A 269 -18.77 -3.74 11.32
C ASP A 269 -19.47 -4.74 12.25
N PRO A 270 -20.23 -4.27 13.27
CA PRO A 270 -20.84 -5.16 14.27
C PRO A 270 -21.89 -6.11 13.68
N GLU A 271 -22.47 -5.77 12.53
CA GLU A 271 -23.47 -6.59 11.83
C GLU A 271 -22.82 -7.55 10.80
N GLY A 272 -21.53 -7.35 10.52
CA GLY A 272 -20.79 -8.09 9.49
C GLY A 272 -20.18 -9.39 10.00
N THR A 273 -19.65 -10.19 9.06
CA THR A 273 -18.73 -11.28 9.44
C THR A 273 -17.43 -10.64 9.94
N PRO A 274 -16.89 -11.05 11.11
CA PRO A 274 -15.65 -10.51 11.63
C PRO A 274 -14.51 -10.60 10.61
N ARG A 275 -13.87 -9.46 10.32
CA ARG A 275 -12.66 -9.38 9.49
C ARG A 275 -11.57 -8.66 10.25
N VAL A 276 -10.36 -9.20 10.18
CA VAL A 276 -9.17 -8.64 10.82
C VAL A 276 -8.28 -8.06 9.73
N TYR A 277 -7.92 -6.79 9.88
CA TYR A 277 -6.98 -6.15 8.98
C TYR A 277 -5.72 -5.71 9.72
N ASN A 278 -4.65 -5.49 8.96
CA ASN A 278 -3.38 -5.05 9.49
C ASN A 278 -2.96 -3.72 8.87
N LYS A 279 -2.30 -2.88 9.67
CA LYS A 279 -1.59 -1.68 9.20
C LYS A 279 -0.20 -1.65 9.80
N ILE A 280 0.80 -1.99 8.99
CA ILE A 280 2.19 -2.06 9.43
C ILE A 280 3.17 -1.79 8.29
N ASP A 281 4.14 -0.92 8.56
CA ASP A 281 5.45 -0.93 7.91
C ASP A 281 6.51 -1.05 9.02
N PRO A 282 7.27 -2.17 9.09
CA PRO A 282 8.27 -2.38 10.14
C PRO A 282 9.31 -1.26 10.21
N ASN A 283 9.65 -0.62 9.09
CA ASN A 283 10.59 0.49 9.07
C ASN A 283 10.01 1.74 9.73
N ASN A 284 8.70 1.96 9.68
CA ASN A 284 8.07 3.10 10.36
C ASN A 284 7.99 2.88 11.88
N VAL A 285 7.89 1.62 12.32
CA VAL A 285 7.90 1.28 13.75
C VAL A 285 9.32 1.36 14.33
N THR A 286 10.34 1.00 13.54
CA THR A 286 11.72 0.88 14.03
C THR A 286 12.59 2.14 13.84
N SER A 287 12.19 3.11 13.02
CA SER A 287 12.98 4.34 12.80
C SER A 287 12.76 5.45 13.83
N LEU A 288 12.09 5.13 14.94
CA LEU A 288 11.70 6.10 15.97
C LEU A 288 12.80 6.44 16.98
N SER A 289 14.04 6.02 16.73
CA SER A 289 15.17 6.25 17.66
C SER A 289 15.33 7.72 18.06
N ARG A 290 15.00 8.65 17.15
CA ARG A 290 14.98 10.11 17.39
C ARG A 290 14.01 10.55 18.49
N PHE A 291 12.99 9.75 18.78
CA PHE A 291 11.88 10.11 19.67
C PHE A 291 11.76 9.16 20.87
N ASN A 292 12.33 7.96 20.79
CA ASN A 292 12.17 6.91 21.81
C ASN A 292 13.47 6.49 22.52
N THR A 293 14.59 7.16 22.25
CA THR A 293 15.88 6.90 22.93
C THR A 293 16.52 8.15 23.50
N GLY A 294 17.37 7.97 24.51
CA GLY A 294 18.15 9.04 25.12
C GLY A 294 17.37 9.89 26.13
N PRO A 295 18.00 10.94 26.69
CA PRO A 295 17.42 11.75 27.77
C PRO A 295 16.22 12.61 27.34
N ASN A 296 16.01 12.79 26.03
CA ASN A 296 14.94 13.60 25.46
C ASN A 296 13.84 12.74 24.81
N ALA A 297 13.76 11.45 25.15
CA ALA A 297 12.72 10.57 24.63
C ALA A 297 11.33 11.08 25.06
N VAL A 298 10.40 11.13 24.10
CA VAL A 298 9.03 11.64 24.25
C VAL A 298 7.98 10.54 24.02
N ILE A 299 8.41 9.38 23.52
CA ILE A 299 7.59 8.17 23.40
C ILE A 299 8.39 6.98 23.96
N PRO A 300 7.73 5.89 24.40
CA PRO A 300 8.43 4.72 24.93
C PRO A 300 9.25 4.00 23.84
N PRO A 301 10.40 3.39 24.20
CA PRO A 301 11.08 2.46 23.31
C PRO A 301 10.20 1.23 23.06
N LEU A 302 10.49 0.49 21.98
CA LEU A 302 9.84 -0.79 21.73
C LEU A 302 10.11 -1.76 22.88
N SER A 303 9.05 -2.36 23.43
CA SER A 303 9.18 -3.39 24.46
C SER A 303 9.73 -4.70 23.87
N GLU A 304 10.22 -5.58 24.74
CA GLU A 304 10.64 -6.93 24.32
C GLU A 304 9.48 -7.70 23.66
N ALA A 305 8.25 -7.53 24.15
CA ALA A 305 7.05 -8.13 23.56
C ALA A 305 6.76 -7.58 22.16
N GLN A 306 6.91 -6.27 21.95
CA GLN A 306 6.74 -5.65 20.62
C GLN A 306 7.81 -6.14 19.64
N LEU A 307 9.08 -6.19 20.06
CA LEU A 307 10.18 -6.72 19.23
C LEU A 307 9.95 -8.20 18.87
N TYR A 308 9.51 -9.01 19.84
CA TYR A 308 9.15 -10.41 19.61
C TYR A 308 7.97 -10.53 18.64
N ALA A 309 6.92 -9.71 18.80
CA ALA A 309 5.75 -9.72 17.93
C ALA A 309 6.10 -9.37 16.47
N LEU A 310 6.95 -8.36 16.24
CA LEU A 310 7.43 -8.01 14.89
C LEU A 310 8.19 -9.17 14.24
N LYS A 311 9.06 -9.84 15.00
CA LYS A 311 9.82 -11.00 14.51
C LYS A 311 8.90 -12.15 14.13
N VAL A 312 8.00 -12.55 15.03
CA VAL A 312 7.08 -13.68 14.79
C VAL A 312 6.12 -13.39 13.64
N LEU A 313 5.66 -12.15 13.50
CA LEU A 313 4.83 -11.71 12.38
C LEU A 313 5.57 -11.87 11.04
N GLU A 314 6.79 -11.36 10.91
CA GLU A 314 7.60 -11.50 9.68
C GLU A 314 7.88 -12.98 9.36
N GLU A 315 8.32 -13.77 10.35
CA GLU A 315 8.62 -15.20 10.15
C GLU A 315 7.37 -16.00 9.74
N THR A 316 6.20 -15.69 10.34
CA THR A 316 4.92 -16.32 10.00
C THR A 316 4.47 -15.92 8.60
N ALA A 317 4.53 -14.64 8.26
CA ALA A 317 4.20 -14.13 6.94
C ALA A 317 5.06 -14.80 5.85
N ALA A 318 6.38 -14.82 6.05
CA ALA A 318 7.32 -15.46 5.13
C ALA A 318 7.05 -16.97 4.94
N LYS A 319 6.72 -17.68 6.01
CA LYS A 319 6.38 -19.11 5.97
C LYS A 319 5.13 -19.40 5.14
N LEU A 320 4.16 -18.49 5.15
CA LEU A 320 2.83 -18.69 4.56
C LEU A 320 2.67 -18.03 3.18
N ALA A 321 3.70 -17.32 2.71
CA ALA A 321 3.63 -16.47 1.53
C ALA A 321 3.52 -17.24 0.21
N LEU A 322 2.82 -16.61 -0.73
CA LEU A 322 2.84 -16.92 -2.15
C LEU A 322 3.90 -16.05 -2.82
N HIS A 323 4.88 -16.70 -3.44
CA HIS A 323 5.95 -16.04 -4.17
C HIS A 323 5.55 -15.70 -5.60
N MET A 324 5.95 -14.52 -6.09
CA MET A 324 5.58 -13.98 -7.39
C MET A 324 6.75 -13.28 -8.09
N ILE A 325 6.91 -13.57 -9.38
CA ILE A 325 7.90 -12.91 -10.24
C ILE A 325 7.14 -12.10 -11.30
N LEU A 326 7.37 -10.78 -11.33
CA LEU A 326 6.74 -9.86 -12.27
C LEU A 326 7.59 -9.74 -13.53
N ALA A 327 7.04 -10.12 -14.69
CA ALA A 327 7.63 -9.82 -15.98
C ALA A 327 7.31 -8.37 -16.40
N PRO A 328 8.11 -7.72 -17.26
CA PRO A 328 7.71 -6.44 -17.85
C PRO A 328 6.32 -6.53 -18.47
N GLY A 329 5.44 -5.60 -18.12
CA GLY A 329 4.03 -5.60 -18.53
C GLY A 329 3.07 -6.26 -17.55
N ASP A 330 3.57 -6.97 -16.54
CA ASP A 330 2.72 -7.51 -15.49
C ASP A 330 2.28 -6.41 -14.50
N ILE A 331 1.02 -6.47 -14.06
CA ILE A 331 0.48 -5.60 -13.01
C ILE A 331 0.04 -6.47 -11.83
N GLN A 332 0.74 -6.37 -10.70
CA GLN A 332 0.29 -6.94 -9.43
C GLN A 332 -0.65 -5.94 -8.76
N LEU A 333 -1.87 -6.34 -8.44
CA LEU A 333 -2.82 -5.57 -7.64
C LEU A 333 -3.17 -6.34 -6.37
N LEU A 334 -3.21 -5.64 -5.23
CA LEU A 334 -3.58 -6.21 -3.95
C LEU A 334 -4.32 -5.23 -3.04
N CYS A 335 -4.98 -5.76 -2.02
CA CYS A 335 -5.73 -5.03 -1.00
C CYS A 335 -4.98 -5.10 0.35
N ASN A 336 -4.44 -3.97 0.81
CA ASN A 336 -3.63 -3.86 2.02
C ASN A 336 -4.39 -4.29 3.27
N GLU A 337 -5.72 -4.13 3.33
CA GLU A 337 -6.50 -4.53 4.49
C GLU A 337 -6.32 -6.02 4.80
N HIS A 338 -6.16 -6.88 3.79
CA HIS A 338 -6.07 -8.33 4.04
C HIS A 338 -4.98 -9.06 3.27
N VAL A 339 -4.06 -8.32 2.64
CA VAL A 339 -2.87 -8.86 1.98
C VAL A 339 -1.62 -8.09 2.40
N LEU A 340 -0.77 -8.77 3.18
CA LEU A 340 0.61 -8.36 3.43
C LEU A 340 1.46 -8.62 2.19
N HIS A 341 2.43 -7.75 1.94
CA HIS A 341 3.36 -7.94 0.84
C HIS A 341 4.80 -7.55 1.19
N ALA A 342 5.75 -8.16 0.49
CA ALA A 342 7.18 -7.97 0.68
C ALA A 342 7.93 -7.99 -0.65
N ARG A 343 9.19 -7.56 -0.62
CA ARG A 343 10.11 -7.60 -1.77
C ARG A 343 11.45 -8.16 -1.33
N THR A 344 11.99 -9.12 -2.09
CA THR A 344 13.37 -9.58 -1.89
C THR A 344 14.39 -8.47 -2.16
N ALA A 345 15.59 -8.60 -1.58
CA ALA A 345 16.71 -7.76 -1.98
C ALA A 345 17.07 -8.04 -3.45
N TYR A 346 17.66 -7.07 -4.14
CA TYR A 346 17.96 -7.23 -5.55
C TYR A 346 19.27 -6.59 -5.99
N LYS A 347 19.70 -6.98 -7.18
CA LYS A 347 20.84 -6.39 -7.87
C LYS A 347 20.41 -5.95 -9.26
N ASP A 348 20.77 -4.71 -9.60
CA ASP A 348 20.56 -4.19 -10.94
C ASP A 348 21.71 -4.58 -11.88
N TYR A 349 21.42 -4.49 -13.17
CA TYR A 349 22.45 -4.49 -14.19
C TYR A 349 23.44 -3.32 -13.96
N PRO A 350 24.75 -3.54 -14.18
CA PRO A 350 25.73 -2.45 -14.12
C PRO A 350 25.38 -1.33 -15.10
N PRO A 351 25.64 -0.05 -14.76
CA PRO A 351 25.48 1.07 -15.69
C PRO A 351 26.23 0.84 -17.00
N GLY A 352 25.56 1.09 -18.13
CA GLY A 352 26.13 0.92 -19.47
C GLY A 352 26.20 -0.53 -19.97
N SER A 353 25.62 -1.49 -19.25
CA SER A 353 25.52 -2.86 -19.77
C SER A 353 24.51 -2.96 -20.92
N VAL A 354 24.82 -3.83 -21.88
CA VAL A 354 23.98 -4.09 -23.05
C VAL A 354 23.57 -5.56 -23.12
N ASP A 355 22.48 -5.84 -23.83
CA ASP A 355 22.08 -7.19 -24.18
C ASP A 355 22.80 -7.72 -25.42
N GLU A 356 22.43 -8.92 -25.86
CA GLU A 356 23.04 -9.61 -27.00
C GLU A 356 22.87 -8.85 -28.32
N GLU A 357 21.88 -7.95 -28.39
CA GLU A 357 21.56 -7.12 -29.55
C GLU A 357 22.20 -5.71 -29.45
N GLY A 358 22.99 -5.47 -28.39
CA GLY A 358 23.63 -4.19 -28.15
C GLY A 358 22.71 -3.12 -27.56
N LYS A 359 21.50 -3.48 -27.11
CA LYS A 359 20.54 -2.56 -26.49
C LYS A 359 20.82 -2.43 -25.00
N GLU A 360 20.71 -1.23 -24.46
CA GLU A 360 20.97 -0.95 -23.05
C GLU A 360 20.03 -1.77 -22.14
N ARG A 361 20.61 -2.44 -21.15
CA ARG A 361 19.85 -3.18 -20.14
C ARG A 361 19.31 -2.21 -19.10
N LYS A 362 17.98 -2.18 -18.99
CA LYS A 362 17.28 -1.34 -18.01
C LYS A 362 17.49 -1.87 -16.60
N ARG A 363 17.66 -0.96 -15.65
CA ARG A 363 17.58 -1.23 -14.21
C ARG A 363 16.13 -1.50 -13.80
N ARG A 364 15.93 -2.15 -12.64
CA ARG A 364 14.59 -2.42 -12.08
C ARG A 364 13.79 -1.12 -11.96
N HIS A 365 12.56 -1.13 -12.48
CA HIS A 365 11.64 -0.01 -12.40
C HIS A 365 10.20 -0.55 -12.38
N LEU A 366 9.48 -0.25 -11.30
CA LEU A 366 8.03 -0.41 -11.24
C LEU A 366 7.33 0.95 -11.10
N MET A 367 6.18 1.10 -11.72
CA MET A 367 5.23 2.17 -11.41
C MET A 367 4.25 1.68 -10.35
N ARG A 368 4.01 2.48 -9.31
CA ARG A 368 3.14 2.13 -8.18
C ARG A 368 1.92 3.02 -8.10
N LEU A 369 0.76 2.41 -7.88
CA LEU A 369 -0.47 3.11 -7.52
C LEU A 369 -0.84 2.81 -6.08
N TRP A 370 -1.33 3.82 -5.38
CA TRP A 370 -2.09 3.70 -4.15
C TRP A 370 -3.49 4.22 -4.41
N LEU A 371 -4.50 3.40 -4.12
CA LEU A 371 -5.89 3.74 -4.34
C LEU A 371 -6.69 3.60 -3.05
N ALA A 372 -7.54 4.59 -2.77
CA ALA A 372 -8.50 4.59 -1.68
C ALA A 372 -9.86 4.06 -2.14
N THR A 373 -10.59 3.48 -1.19
CA THR A 373 -11.89 2.85 -1.37
C THR A 373 -12.80 3.26 -0.21
N PRO A 374 -13.63 4.31 -0.34
CA PRO A 374 -14.47 4.76 0.77
C PRO A 374 -15.50 3.70 1.17
N GLU A 375 -15.90 3.69 2.44
CA GLU A 375 -16.94 2.79 2.96
C GLU A 375 -18.23 2.83 2.12
N SER A 376 -18.65 4.03 1.71
CA SER A 376 -19.85 4.26 0.90
C SER A 376 -19.82 3.59 -0.49
N GLU A 377 -18.64 3.15 -0.94
CA GLU A 377 -18.41 2.46 -2.20
C GLU A 377 -17.86 1.03 -2.01
N GLY A 378 -18.12 0.44 -0.84
CA GLY A 378 -17.80 -0.96 -0.50
C GLY A 378 -16.43 -1.18 0.16
N GLY A 379 -15.68 -0.11 0.45
CA GLY A 379 -14.46 -0.19 1.26
C GLY A 379 -14.73 -0.73 2.67
N TRP A 380 -13.70 -1.28 3.31
CA TRP A 380 -13.82 -1.81 4.67
C TRP A 380 -14.06 -0.68 5.68
N LYS A 381 -14.76 -0.98 6.78
CA LYS A 381 -15.09 -0.02 7.85
C LYS A 381 -13.95 0.15 8.84
N LEU A 382 -13.16 1.20 8.69
CA LEU A 382 -11.95 1.42 9.46
C LEU A 382 -12.21 2.40 10.63
N PRO A 383 -11.54 2.27 11.78
CA PRO A 383 -11.66 3.13 12.95
C PRO A 383 -10.88 4.44 12.78
N PHE A 384 -11.04 5.10 11.64
CA PHE A 384 -10.41 6.38 11.33
C PHE A 384 -11.47 7.40 10.90
N HIS A 385 -11.23 8.67 11.19
CA HIS A 385 -12.19 9.74 10.90
C HIS A 385 -12.42 9.94 9.40
N ASP A 386 -11.46 9.53 8.57
CA ASP A 386 -11.50 9.65 7.12
C ASP A 386 -12.09 8.42 6.43
N SER A 387 -12.65 7.45 7.16
CA SER A 387 -13.09 6.18 6.57
C SER A 387 -14.15 6.33 5.46
N ASN A 388 -14.95 7.40 5.50
CA ASN A 388 -15.93 7.78 4.47
C ASN A 388 -15.39 8.69 3.37
N GLU A 389 -14.16 9.20 3.50
CA GLU A 389 -13.55 10.09 2.52
C GLU A 389 -13.13 9.32 1.26
N LYS A 390 -13.38 9.92 0.09
CA LYS A 390 -13.02 9.30 -1.20
C LYS A 390 -11.53 9.03 -1.33
N LYS A 391 -10.69 9.91 -0.78
CA LYS A 391 -9.22 9.82 -0.78
C LYS A 391 -8.66 9.59 0.63
N ARG A 392 -9.22 8.59 1.35
CA ARG A 392 -8.76 8.17 2.68
C ARG A 392 -7.35 7.58 2.66
N GLY A 393 -6.63 7.70 3.76
CA GLY A 393 -5.22 7.34 3.87
C GLY A 393 -4.29 8.19 3.00
N GLY A 394 -3.25 7.55 2.46
CA GLY A 394 -2.15 8.15 1.74
C GLY A 394 -1.22 8.97 2.64
N ILE A 395 -0.40 9.79 2.01
CA ILE A 395 0.48 10.78 2.65
C ILE A 395 0.11 12.14 2.10
N GLN A 396 -0.22 13.07 2.99
CA GLN A 396 -0.52 14.45 2.63
C GLN A 396 0.23 15.38 3.56
N VAL A 397 1.05 16.26 2.98
CA VAL A 397 1.76 17.30 3.70
C VAL A 397 1.21 18.65 3.25
N ASP A 398 0.69 19.41 4.21
CA ASP A 398 0.03 20.69 4.00
C ASP A 398 -0.95 20.60 2.81
N ASP A 399 -0.92 21.58 1.90
CA ASP A 399 -1.74 21.62 0.68
C ASP A 399 -0.95 21.24 -0.59
N THR A 400 0.09 20.39 -0.46
CA THR A 400 0.84 19.89 -1.63
C THR A 400 -0.10 19.21 -2.63
N ALA A 401 -0.08 19.70 -3.87
CA ALA A 401 -0.93 19.23 -4.96
C ALA A 401 -0.47 17.86 -5.49
N PRO A 402 -1.38 17.02 -6.02
CA PRO A 402 -1.01 15.76 -6.62
C PRO A 402 -0.20 15.98 -7.91
N VAL A 403 0.79 15.13 -8.15
CA VAL A 403 1.59 15.10 -9.39
C VAL A 403 1.84 13.66 -9.84
N CYS A 404 2.03 13.48 -11.16
CA CYS A 404 2.38 12.21 -11.78
C CYS A 404 3.68 12.38 -12.58
N PRO A 405 4.86 12.34 -11.93
CA PRO A 405 6.10 12.31 -12.69
C PRO A 405 6.16 11.02 -13.53
N LEU A 406 6.92 11.04 -14.63
CA LEU A 406 7.12 9.85 -15.48
C LEU A 406 8.36 9.04 -15.09
N ASP A 407 9.16 9.52 -14.15
CA ASP A 407 10.25 8.78 -13.50
C ASP A 407 10.38 9.21 -12.02
N ALA A 408 11.21 8.49 -11.25
CA ALA A 408 11.53 8.84 -9.88
C ALA A 408 12.29 10.17 -9.80
N GLU A 409 11.96 10.95 -8.77
CA GLU A 409 12.61 12.22 -8.41
C GLU A 409 13.50 12.11 -7.17
#